data_AF-A0A916YGR3-F1
#
_entry.id   AF-A0A916YGR3-F1
#
_cell.length_a   1.000
_cell.length_b   1.000
_cell.length_c   1.000
_cell.angle_alpha   90.00
_cell.angle_beta   90.00
_cell.angle_gamma   90.00
#
_symmetry.space_group_name_H-M   'P 1'
#
loop_
_entity.id
_entity.type
_entity.pdbx_description
1 polymer ?
#
loop_
_entity_poly.entity_id
_entity_poly.type
_entity_poly.pdbx_seq_one_letter_code
_entity_poly.pdbx_strand_id
1 'polypeptide(L)'
;MSEHPSTIQSEPYDPSEKEWEDHATLHRREDGVESNMLRGLNIIRDGTFAEMIAFVMSLPEKDRAGLVIQKSGDRTFHLGEIEALSRREDFPKA
;
A
#
# COMPACT_ATOMS: atom_id res chain seq x y z
N MET A 1 46.37 6.09 -10.70
CA MET A 1 45.46 5.99 -11.86
C MET A 1 45.37 4.53 -12.23
N SER A 2 44.28 3.88 -11.82
CA SER A 2 43.67 2.70 -12.44
C SER A 2 42.26 2.59 -11.84
N GLU A 3 41.31 2.53 -12.75
CA GLU A 3 39.88 2.72 -12.55
C GLU A 3 39.28 1.42 -12.02
N HIS A 4 38.74 1.45 -10.81
CA HIS A 4 37.76 0.46 -10.40
C HIS A 4 36.39 1.09 -10.60
N PRO A 5 35.67 0.78 -11.70
CA PRO A 5 34.28 1.18 -11.80
C PRO A 5 33.57 0.51 -10.63
N SER A 6 32.93 1.31 -9.77
CA SER A 6 32.03 0.79 -8.75
C SER A 6 30.99 -0.05 -9.47
N THR A 7 31.18 -1.37 -9.40
CA THR A 7 30.16 -2.37 -9.65
C THR A 7 28.89 -1.85 -9.01
N ILE A 8 27.91 -1.50 -9.85
CA ILE A 8 26.52 -1.37 -9.43
C ILE A 8 26.26 -2.64 -8.62
N GLN A 9 26.21 -2.48 -7.30
CA GLN A 9 25.67 -3.51 -6.44
C GLN A 9 24.20 -3.55 -6.80
N SER A 10 23.88 -4.36 -7.80
CA SER A 10 22.59 -5.04 -7.81
C SER A 10 22.63 -5.94 -6.58
N GLU A 11 22.29 -5.36 -5.43
CA GLU A 11 21.65 -6.09 -4.36
C GLU A 11 20.62 -7.03 -5.01
N PRO A 12 20.49 -8.28 -4.53
CA PRO A 12 19.41 -9.14 -5.02
C PRO A 12 18.15 -8.31 -4.93
N TYR A 13 17.61 -8.00 -6.11
CA TYR A 13 16.36 -7.29 -6.23
C TYR A 13 15.36 -8.32 -5.73
N ASP A 14 15.08 -8.30 -4.43
CA ASP A 14 13.96 -8.99 -3.82
C ASP A 14 12.75 -8.11 -4.14
N PRO A 15 12.06 -8.31 -5.30
CA PRO A 15 10.96 -7.46 -5.68
C PRO A 15 9.90 -7.44 -4.59
N SER A 16 9.75 -8.54 -3.86
CA SER A 16 8.78 -8.71 -2.78
C SER A 16 9.00 -7.72 -1.64
N GLU A 17 10.22 -7.57 -1.11
CA GLU A 17 10.47 -6.65 0.02
C GLU A 17 10.26 -5.19 -0.39
N LYS A 18 10.75 -4.82 -1.57
CA LYS A 18 10.58 -3.46 -2.10
C LYS A 18 9.14 -3.15 -2.47
N GLU A 19 8.34 -4.14 -2.86
CA GLU A 19 6.91 -3.97 -3.14
C GLU A 19 6.12 -3.57 -1.89
N TRP A 20 6.53 -4.03 -0.71
CA TRP A 20 5.91 -3.71 0.57
C TRP A 20 6.38 -2.38 1.17
N GLU A 21 7.66 -2.04 0.97
CA GLU A 21 8.25 -0.75 1.35
C GLU A 21 7.87 0.40 0.38
N ASP A 22 7.21 0.08 -0.73
CA ASP A 22 6.76 1.07 -1.68
C ASP A 22 5.75 2.04 -1.06
N HIS A 23 5.85 3.30 -1.45
CA HIS A 23 4.98 4.34 -0.93
C HIS A 23 3.53 4.11 -1.34
N ALA A 24 2.62 4.13 -0.37
CA ALA A 24 1.20 3.93 -0.55
C ALA A 24 0.39 4.94 0.27
N THR A 25 -0.80 5.25 -0.23
CA THR A 25 -1.73 6.19 0.37
C THR A 25 -3.05 5.50 0.64
N LEU A 26 -3.52 5.57 1.88
CA LEU A 26 -4.83 5.08 2.30
C LEU A 26 -5.89 6.14 2.09
N HIS A 27 -6.86 5.81 1.27
CA HIS A 27 -8.05 6.62 1.01
C HIS A 27 -9.27 5.95 1.63
N ARG A 28 -10.16 6.75 2.22
CA ARG A 28 -11.50 6.31 2.59
C ARG A 28 -12.51 6.90 1.62
N ARG A 29 -13.31 6.04 1.00
CA ARG A 29 -14.59 6.40 0.38
C ARG A 29 -15.65 6.45 1.47
N GLU A 30 -16.32 7.59 1.58
CA GLU A 30 -17.51 7.72 2.42
C GLU A 30 -18.69 7.04 1.72
N ASP A 31 -19.25 6.02 2.36
CA ASP A 31 -20.41 5.29 1.86
C ASP A 31 -21.66 6.17 2.03
N GLY A 32 -22.29 6.58 0.91
CA GLY A 32 -23.54 7.35 0.92
C GLY A 32 -23.52 8.75 0.28
N VAL A 33 -22.40 9.21 -0.29
CA VAL A 33 -22.36 10.50 -0.99
C VAL A 33 -22.39 10.30 -2.50
N GLU A 34 -23.59 10.21 -3.07
CA GLU A 34 -23.86 10.30 -4.53
C GLU A 34 -23.59 11.71 -5.12
N SER A 35 -22.84 12.57 -4.43
CA SER A 35 -22.73 13.98 -4.78
C SER A 35 -21.30 14.39 -5.09
N ASN A 36 -21.07 14.55 -6.39
CA ASN A 36 -20.08 15.45 -6.98
C ASN A 36 -18.61 15.03 -6.82
N MET A 37 -18.17 14.29 -7.84
CA MET A 37 -16.82 14.25 -8.42
C MET A 37 -15.79 15.13 -7.66
N LEU A 38 -14.81 14.46 -7.05
CA LEU A 38 -13.53 15.00 -6.53
C LEU A 38 -13.44 15.44 -5.06
N ARG A 39 -14.50 15.40 -4.24
CA ARG A 39 -14.42 15.84 -2.82
C ARG A 39 -14.64 14.77 -1.74
N GLY A 40 -14.64 13.48 -2.10
CA GLY A 40 -14.95 12.38 -1.20
C GLY A 40 -13.81 11.40 -0.88
N LEU A 41 -12.57 11.71 -1.31
CA LEU A 41 -11.39 10.91 -0.99
C LEU A 41 -10.61 11.58 0.14
N ASN A 42 -10.99 11.30 1.38
CA ASN A 42 -10.16 11.70 2.51
C ASN A 42 -8.94 10.78 2.56
N ILE A 43 -7.77 11.37 2.36
CA ILE A 43 -6.49 10.69 2.64
C ILE A 43 -6.42 10.54 4.15
N ILE A 44 -6.51 9.31 4.63
CA ILE A 44 -6.40 9.02 6.06
C ILE A 44 -4.94 9.03 6.48
N ARG A 45 -4.08 8.46 5.64
CA ARG A 45 -2.65 8.30 5.91
C ARG A 45 -1.90 7.95 4.64
N ASP A 46 -0.65 8.36 4.57
CA ASP A 46 0.36 7.88 3.64
C ASP A 46 1.50 7.20 4.40
N GLY A 47 2.20 6.27 3.75
CA GLY A 47 3.29 5.50 4.34
C GLY A 47 3.70 4.35 3.43
N THR A 48 4.23 3.27 3.99
CA THR A 48 4.57 2.07 3.20
C THR A 48 3.34 1.20 2.94
N PHE A 49 3.36 0.44 1.85
CA PHE A 49 2.27 -0.48 1.49
C PHE A 49 1.97 -1.50 2.59
N ALA A 50 3.01 -2.06 3.22
CA ALA A 50 2.85 -2.96 4.37
C ALA A 50 2.17 -2.27 5.57
N GLU A 51 2.59 -1.06 5.93
CA GLU A 51 1.96 -0.32 7.02
C GLU A 51 0.48 -0.03 6.75
N MET A 52 0.12 0.27 5.50
CA MET A 52 -1.26 0.53 5.13
C MET A 52 -2.12 -0.74 5.28
N ILE A 53 -1.62 -1.89 4.84
CA ILE A 53 -2.32 -3.17 4.98
C ILE A 53 -2.46 -3.53 6.46
N ALA A 54 -1.39 -3.43 7.24
CA ALA A 54 -1.41 -3.70 8.68
C ALA A 54 -2.40 -2.77 9.41
N PHE A 55 -2.44 -1.49 9.02
CA PHE A 55 -3.38 -0.53 9.58
C PHE A 55 -4.84 -0.88 9.24
N VAL A 56 -5.16 -1.21 7.99
CA VAL A 56 -6.51 -1.64 7.58
C VAL A 56 -6.92 -2.89 8.36
N MET A 57 -6.02 -3.85 8.53
CA MET A 57 -6.26 -5.07 9.30
C MET A 57 -6.37 -4.84 10.82
N SER A 58 -5.87 -3.72 11.33
CA SER A 58 -6.03 -3.31 12.73
C SER A 58 -7.40 -2.66 13.02
N LEU A 59 -8.03 -2.06 12.02
CA LEU A 59 -9.36 -1.47 12.15
C LEU A 59 -10.47 -2.53 12.27
N PRO A 60 -11.63 -2.24 12.86
CA PRO A 60 -12.79 -3.14 12.83
C PRO A 60 -13.43 -3.17 11.43
N GLU A 61 -14.03 -4.30 11.03
CA GLU A 61 -14.57 -4.53 9.68
C GLU A 61 -15.53 -3.42 9.19
N LYS A 62 -16.34 -2.87 10.10
CA LYS A 62 -17.23 -1.73 9.84
C LYS A 62 -16.52 -0.47 9.34
N ASP A 63 -15.28 -0.26 9.77
CA ASP A 63 -14.46 0.90 9.43
C ASP A 63 -13.54 0.63 8.23
N ARG A 64 -13.35 -0.66 7.90
CA ARG A 64 -12.63 -1.11 6.70
C ARG A 64 -13.46 -0.95 5.43
N ALA A 65 -14.78 -0.99 5.55
CA ALA A 65 -15.70 -0.74 4.44
C ALA A 65 -15.43 0.65 3.84
N GLY A 66 -15.17 0.70 2.53
CA GLY A 66 -14.83 1.92 1.81
C GLY A 66 -13.35 2.31 1.86
N LEU A 67 -12.48 1.58 2.57
CA LEU A 67 -11.04 1.81 2.51
C LEU A 67 -10.42 1.27 1.22
N VAL A 68 -9.48 2.04 0.69
CA VAL A 68 -8.78 1.77 -0.56
C VAL A 68 -7.33 2.21 -0.40
N ILE A 69 -6.39 1.32 -0.70
CA ILE A 69 -4.96 1.64 -0.68
C ILE A 69 -4.50 1.91 -2.11
N GLN A 70 -3.92 3.07 -2.35
CA GLN A 70 -3.28 3.41 -3.61
C GLN A 70 -1.77 3.29 -3.47
N LYS A 71 -1.16 2.35 -4.20
CA LYS A 71 0.30 2.17 -4.26
C LYS A 71 0.90 3.09 -5.31
N SER A 72 2.14 3.53 -5.10
CA SER A 72 2.85 4.39 -6.05
C SER A 72 3.03 3.66 -7.38
N GLY A 73 2.49 4.25 -8.46
CA GLY A 73 2.49 3.68 -9.81
C GLY A 73 1.13 3.16 -10.32
N ASP A 74 0.02 3.82 -9.97
CA ASP A 74 -1.33 3.60 -10.52
C ASP A 74 -2.05 2.30 -10.10
N ARG A 75 -1.53 1.56 -9.12
CA ARG A 75 -2.22 0.38 -8.59
C ARG A 75 -3.06 0.74 -7.37
N THR A 76 -4.36 0.48 -7.47
CA THR A 76 -5.31 0.69 -6.38
C THR A 76 -5.81 -0.68 -5.88
N PHE A 77 -5.76 -0.88 -4.58
CA PHE A 77 -6.17 -2.10 -3.90
C PHE A 77 -7.40 -1.85 -3.04
N HIS A 78 -8.43 -2.66 -3.24
CA HIS A 78 -9.65 -2.60 -2.43
C HIS A 78 -9.57 -3.53 -1.22
N LEU A 79 -10.49 -3.37 -0.26
CA LEU A 79 -10.51 -4.17 0.97
C LEU A 79 -10.34 -5.68 0.73
N GLY A 80 -11.07 -6.28 -0.21
CA GLY A 80 -10.95 -7.71 -0.50
C GLY A 80 -9.56 -8.13 -0.99
N GLU A 81 -8.88 -7.26 -1.73
CA GLU A 81 -7.49 -7.50 -2.15
C GLU A 81 -6.52 -7.29 -1.00
N ILE A 82 -6.74 -6.27 -0.17
CA ILE A 82 -5.92 -5.99 1.02
C ILE A 82 -5.96 -7.19 1.98
N GLU A 83 -7.14 -7.76 2.20
CA GLU A 83 -7.30 -8.97 3.01
C GLU A 83 -6.56 -10.16 2.40
N ALA A 84 -6.66 -10.36 1.08
CA ALA A 84 -5.92 -11.42 0.39
C ALA A 84 -4.40 -11.23 0.49
N LEU A 85 -3.92 -9.98 0.36
CA LEU A 85 -2.51 -9.62 0.48
C LEU A 85 -1.99 -9.82 1.91
N SER A 86 -2.78 -9.48 2.93
CA SER A 86 -2.42 -9.70 4.34
C SER A 86 -2.24 -11.18 4.70
N ARG A 87 -2.81 -12.10 3.89
CA ARG A 87 -2.69 -13.55 4.04
C ARG A 87 -1.56 -14.16 3.22
N ARG A 88 -0.87 -13.39 2.38
CA ARG A 88 0.29 -13.90 1.63
C ARG A 88 1.43 -14.27 2.57
N GLU A 89 2.09 -15.37 2.26
CA GLU A 89 3.28 -15.81 3.01
C GLU A 89 4.46 -14.83 2.84
N ASP A 90 4.47 -14.07 1.74
CA ASP A 90 5.45 -13.01 1.46
C ASP A 90 5.19 -11.71 2.23
N PHE A 91 4.09 -11.59 2.97
CA PHE A 91 3.76 -10.36 3.70
C PHE A 91 4.69 -10.18 4.90
N PRO A 92 5.37 -9.02 5.07
CA PRO A 92 6.24 -8.78 6.21
C PRO A 92 5.40 -8.81 7.49
N LYS A 93 5.53 -9.91 8.23
CA LYS A 93 4.99 -10.01 9.59
C LYS A 93 5.91 -9.20 10.49
N ALA A 94 5.47 -7.99 10.85
CA ALA A 94 6.08 -7.19 11.90
C ALA A 94 6.08 -7.93 13.24
#